data_AF-G3IYW9-F1
#
_entry.id   AF-G3IYW9-F1
#
_cell.length_a   1.000
_cell.length_b   1.000
_cell.length_c   1.000
_cell.angle_alpha   90.00
_cell.angle_beta   90.00
_cell.angle_gamma   90.00
#
_symmetry.space_group_name_H-M   'P 1'
#
loop_
_entity.id
_entity.type
_entity.pdbx_description
1 polymer ?
#
loop_
_entity_poly.entity_id
_entity_poly.type
_entity_poly.pdbx_seq_one_letter_code
_entity_poly.pdbx_strand_id
1 'polypeptide(L)' 'MNDINPDKNDVICHCSGTTKRQIKSLVNNGADNLDKISRMTGACSGCGACDVSILELLAQNIADDGA' A
#
# COMPACT_ATOMS: atom_id res chain seq x y z
N MET A 1 -25.96 6.76 14.76
CA MET A 1 -24.52 6.99 14.94
C MET A 1 -23.83 6.22 13.83
N ASN A 2 -23.04 6.89 12.99
CA ASN A 2 -22.39 6.27 11.84
C ASN A 2 -20.90 6.16 12.18
N ASP A 3 -20.52 5.04 12.79
CA ASP A 3 -19.15 4.72 13.19
C ASP A 3 -18.33 4.33 11.94
N ILE A 4 -18.15 5.28 11.02
CA ILE A 4 -17.15 5.17 9.94
C ILE A 4 -15.83 5.63 10.53
N ASN A 5 -15.14 4.76 11.26
CA ASN A 5 -13.75 4.98 11.65
C ASN A 5 -12.83 4.09 10.80
N PRO A 6 -12.43 4.52 9.58
CA PRO A 6 -11.64 3.69 8.68
C PRO A 6 -10.14 3.60 9.05
N ASP A 7 -9.65 4.29 10.09
CA ASP A 7 -8.23 4.67 10.16
C ASP A 7 -7.47 4.14 11.39
N LYS A 8 -7.76 2.92 11.88
CA LYS A 8 -6.94 2.29 12.95
C LYS A 8 -6.09 1.09 12.50
N ASN A 9 -6.29 0.57 11.29
CA ASN A 9 -5.54 -0.57 10.74
C ASN A 9 -4.93 -0.28 9.37
N ASP A 10 -4.62 1.00 9.09
CA ASP A 10 -4.13 1.39 7.78
C ASP A 10 -2.61 1.18 7.63
N VAL A 11 -1.88 0.88 8.70
CA VAL A 11 -0.43 0.59 8.63
C VAL A 11 -0.21 -0.77 7.97
N ILE A 12 0.43 -0.76 6.79
CA ILE A 12 0.79 -1.96 6.02
C ILE A 12 2.20 -2.41 6.41
N CYS A 13 3.14 -1.47 6.60
CA CYS A 13 4.49 -1.78 7.03
C CYS A 13 4.76 -1.16 8.40
N HIS A 14 4.94 -2.01 9.42
CA HIS A 14 5.31 -1.57 10.76
C HIS A 14 6.80 -1.17 10.86
N CYS A 15 7.63 -1.65 9.93
CA CYS A 15 9.06 -1.38 9.90
C CYS A 15 9.35 0.09 9.49
N SER A 16 8.69 0.58 8.43
CA SER A 16 8.80 1.97 7.95
C SER A 16 7.66 2.89 8.41
N GLY A 17 6.56 2.33 8.92
CA GLY A 17 5.33 3.08 9.22
C GLY A 17 4.47 3.36 7.99
N THR A 18 4.70 2.69 6.86
CA THR A 18 3.95 2.91 5.62
C THR A 18 2.50 2.48 5.77
N THR A 19 1.57 3.35 5.38
CA THR A 19 0.13 3.09 5.42
C THR A 19 -0.45 2.76 4.03
N LYS A 20 -1.60 2.09 4.00
CA LYS A 20 -2.36 1.75 2.80
C LYS A 20 -2.75 3.00 2.03
N ARG A 21 -3.09 4.09 2.73
CA ARG A 21 -3.39 5.39 2.11
C ARG A 21 -2.17 5.99 1.41
N GLN A 22 -0.99 5.88 2.02
CA GLN A 22 0.27 6.26 1.34
C GLN A 22 0.47 5.42 0.08
N ILE A 23 0.33 4.10 0.17
CA ILE A 23 0.50 3.20 -0.98
C ILE A 23 -0.47 3.58 -2.09
N LYS A 24 -1.77 3.71 -1.80
CA LYS A 24 -2.77 4.16 -2.78
C LYS A 24 -2.39 5.48 -3.45
N SER A 25 -1.90 6.46 -2.69
CA SER A 25 -1.44 7.73 -3.24
C SER A 25 -0.28 7.55 -4.21
N LEU A 26 0.64 6.61 -3.93
CA LEU A 26 1.75 6.29 -4.81
C LEU A 26 1.30 5.55 -6.06
N VAL A 27 0.38 4.58 -5.93
CA VAL A 27 -0.22 3.88 -7.07
C VAL A 27 -0.87 4.87 -8.02
N ASN A 28 -1.67 5.81 -7.49
CA ASN A 28 -2.28 6.89 -8.27
C ASN A 28 -1.25 7.83 -8.92
N ASN A 29 -0.04 7.92 -8.35
CA ASN A 29 1.08 8.67 -8.90
C ASN A 29 1.93 7.84 -9.91
N GLY A 30 1.48 6.62 -10.26
CA GLY A 30 2.14 5.72 -11.20
C GLY A 30 3.08 4.70 -10.54
N ALA A 31 2.84 4.30 -9.29
CA ALA A 31 3.59 3.25 -8.61
C ALA A 31 2.89 1.88 -8.73
N ASP A 32 3.24 1.12 -9.76
CA ASP A 32 2.60 -0.17 -10.08
C ASP A 32 3.37 -1.40 -9.58
N ASN A 33 4.47 -1.21 -8.84
CA ASN A 33 5.34 -2.31 -8.41
C ASN A 33 5.96 -2.05 -7.02
N LEU A 34 6.38 -3.13 -6.37
CA LEU A 34 7.04 -3.09 -5.07
C LEU A 34 8.33 -2.26 -5.08
N ASP A 35 9.10 -2.27 -6.16
CA ASP A 35 10.35 -1.50 -6.25
C ASP A 35 10.09 0.01 -6.15
N LYS A 36 9.10 0.54 -6.88
CA LYS A 36 8.70 1.95 -6.79
C LYS A 36 8.19 2.28 -5.38
N ILE A 37 7.33 1.44 -4.81
CA ILE A 37 6.80 1.65 -3.45
C ILE A 37 7.93 1.62 -2.41
N SER A 38 8.89 0.71 -2.54
CA SER A 38 10.05 0.58 -1.68
C SER A 38 10.98 1.79 -1.79
N ARG A 39 11.28 2.25 -3.01
CA ARG A 39 12.08 3.47 -3.22
C ARG A 39 11.41 4.72 -2.66
N MET A 40 10.09 4.79 -2.71
CA MET A 40 9.33 5.97 -2.27
C MET A 40 9.02 5.97 -0.76
N THR A 41 8.82 4.80 -0.14
CA THR A 41 8.38 4.68 1.26
C THR A 41 9.36 3.96 2.17
N GLY A 42 10.32 3.22 1.62
CA GLY A 42 11.19 2.32 2.36
C GLY A 42 10.52 1.01 2.82
N ALA A 43 9.21 0.81 2.57
CA ALA A 43 8.56 -0.47 2.81
C ALA A 43 9.18 -1.56 1.92
N CYS A 44 9.13 -2.83 2.34
CA CYS A 44 9.73 -3.96 1.60
C CYS A 44 11.27 -3.98 1.49
N SER A 45 11.98 -2.93 1.94
CA SER A 45 13.45 -2.92 1.94
C SER A 45 14.09 -3.60 3.16
N GLY A 46 13.30 -3.93 4.19
CA GLY A 46 13.78 -4.50 5.45
C GLY A 46 13.23 -5.90 5.68
N CYS A 47 12.15 -5.98 6.44
CA CYS A 47 11.58 -7.21 6.99
C CYS A 47 10.79 -8.07 5.98
N GLY A 48 10.37 -7.52 4.83
CA GLY A 48 9.65 -8.26 3.79
C GLY A 48 8.19 -8.66 4.11
N ALA A 49 7.73 -8.40 5.34
CA ALA A 49 6.41 -8.87 5.80
C ALA A 49 5.23 -8.16 5.12
N CYS A 50 5.45 -6.93 4.66
CA CYS A 50 4.42 -6.13 4.01
C CYS A 50 4.28 -6.43 2.51
N ASP A 51 5.25 -7.11 1.87
CA ASP A 51 5.32 -7.32 0.42
C ASP A 51 4.03 -7.92 -0.15
N VAL A 52 3.50 -8.95 0.50
CA VAL A 52 2.26 -9.63 0.09
C VAL A 52 1.08 -8.66 0.14
N SER A 53 0.96 -7.87 1.22
CA SER A 53 -0.12 -6.90 1.37
C SER A 53 -0.06 -5.78 0.34
N ILE A 54 1.15 -5.31 -0.01
CA ILE A 54 1.34 -4.29 -1.05
C ILE A 54 1.03 -4.87 -2.44
N LEU A 55 1.52 -6.08 -2.74
CA LEU A 55 1.21 -6.78 -3.99
C LEU A 55 -0.30 -6.95 -4.21
N GLU A 56 -1.03 -7.33 -3.17
CA GLU A 56 -2.49 -7.49 -3.25
C GLU A 56 -3.19 -6.16 -3.54
N LEU A 57 -2.73 -5.05 -2.92
CA LEU A 57 -3.26 -3.71 -3.18
C LEU A 57 -2.97 -3.22 -4.61
N LEU A 58 -1.79 -3.54 -5.13
CA LEU A 58 -1.41 -3.24 -6.51
C LEU A 58 -2.28 -4.05 -7.49
N ALA A 59 -2.41 -5.36 -7.27
CA ALA A 59 -3.23 -6.24 -8.09
C ALA A 59 -4.71 -5.79 -8.12
N GLN A 60 -5.26 -5.37 -6.98
CA GLN A 60 -6.63 -4.84 -6.92
C GLN A 60 -6.80 -3.53 -7.69
N ASN A 61 -5.83 -2.61 -7.65
CA ASN A 61 -5.92 -1.36 -8.42
C ASN A 61 -5.83 -1.60 -9.93
N ILE A 62 -5.00 -2.54 -10.37
CA ILE A 62 -4.87 -2.89 -11.79
C ILE A 62 -6.13 -3.60 -12.30
N ALA A 63 -6.86 -4.32 -11.43
CA ALA A 63 -8.10 -5.00 -11.79
C ALA A 63 -9.33 -4.07 -11.89
N ASP A 64 -9.33 -2.90 -11.24
CA ASP A 64 -10.48 -1.96 -11.23
C ASP A 64 -10.53 -1.04 -12.48
N ASP A 65 -9.41 -0.85 -13.20
CA ASP A 65 -9.37 -0.11 -14.48
C ASP A 65 -9.78 -0.98 -15.70
N GLY A 66 -10.21 -2.23 -15.45
CA GLY A 66 -10.38 -3.27 -16.47
C GLY A 66 -11.72 -4.00 -16.51
N ALA A 67 -12.83 -3.36 -16.12
CA ALA A 67 -14.19 -3.91 -16.29
C ALA A 67 -15.23 -2.84 -16.65
#